data_AF-A0A8J2PMB9-F1
#
_entry.id   AF-A0A8J2PMB9-F1
#
_cell.length_a   1.000
_cell.length_b   1.000
_cell.length_c   1.000
_cell.angle_alpha   90.00
_cell.angle_beta   90.00
_cell.angle_gamma   90.00
#
_symmetry.space_group_name_H-M   'P 1'
#
loop_
_entity.id
_entity.type
_entity.pdbx_description
1 polymer ?
#
loop_
_entity_poly.entity_id
_entity_poly.type
_entity_poly.pdbx_seq_one_letter_code
_entity_poly.pdbx_strand_id
1 'polypeptide(L)'
;MTSMIFGAKSSPCSAQYVRDVNAREFQSTHPEAVEAILQRHYMDNYLDSFPNVNQARKQIQDVFNIHADGGFQMCSWLTNDPDLMKWIPPDLRTDPDKSLDFEIGLPQERILGLKWDPNSDVLTFNLKFHKVDEA
;
A
#
# COMPACT_ATOMS: atom_id res chain seq x y z
N MET A 1 -9.10 9.18 24.81
CA MET A 1 -8.22 8.45 23.87
C MET A 1 -8.62 8.91 22.48
N THR A 2 -7.73 9.60 21.75
CA THR A 2 -8.04 10.24 20.46
C THR A 2 -7.48 9.47 19.25
N SER A 3 -6.69 8.44 19.49
CA SER A 3 -6.04 7.63 18.46
C SER A 3 -5.90 6.19 18.95
N MET A 4 -5.84 5.24 18.02
CA MET A 4 -5.48 3.86 18.35
C MET A 4 -3.99 3.75 18.63
N ILE A 5 -3.63 2.92 19.62
CA ILE A 5 -2.23 2.70 19.99
C ILE A 5 -1.62 1.57 19.17
N PHE A 6 -0.35 1.73 18.82
CA PHE A 6 0.46 0.64 18.28
C PHE A 6 0.76 -0.40 19.36
N GLY A 7 0.85 -1.67 18.96
CA GLY A 7 1.21 -2.79 19.84
C GLY A 7 0.07 -3.41 20.65
N ALA A 8 -1.12 -2.79 20.69
CA ALA A 8 -2.29 -3.46 21.24
C ALA A 8 -2.80 -4.53 20.28
N LYS A 9 -3.04 -5.74 20.81
CA LYS A 9 -3.47 -6.90 20.02
C LYS A 9 -4.78 -6.67 19.26
N SER A 10 -5.68 -5.84 19.79
CA SER A 10 -6.96 -5.52 19.19
C SER A 10 -6.88 -4.44 18.10
N SER A 11 -5.85 -3.59 18.08
CA SER A 11 -5.77 -2.45 17.17
C SER A 11 -5.90 -2.84 15.69
N PRO A 12 -5.23 -3.88 15.17
CA PRO A 12 -5.37 -4.23 13.75
C PRO A 12 -6.81 -4.61 13.38
N CYS A 13 -7.48 -5.39 14.24
CA CYS A 13 -8.86 -5.82 14.00
C CYS A 13 -9.83 -4.63 14.05
N SER A 14 -9.69 -3.75 15.03
CA SER A 14 -10.52 -2.55 15.15
C SER A 14 -10.33 -1.60 13.96
N ALA A 15 -9.10 -1.43 13.46
CA ALA A 15 -8.82 -0.55 12.32
C ALA A 15 -9.45 -1.10 11.02
N GLN A 16 -9.29 -2.40 10.78
CA GLN A 16 -9.88 -3.08 9.63
C GLN A 16 -11.41 -3.05 9.68
N TYR A 17 -12.02 -3.25 10.86
CA TYR A 17 -13.46 -3.17 10.99
C TYR A 17 -14.00 -1.78 10.61
N VAL A 18 -13.39 -0.70 11.12
CA VAL A 18 -13.81 0.67 10.79
C VAL A 18 -13.57 0.98 9.31
N ARG A 19 -12.44 0.54 8.75
CA ARG A 19 -12.15 0.64 7.31
C ARG A 19 -13.25 -0.03 6.47
N ASP A 20 -13.64 -1.25 6.83
CA ASP A 20 -14.63 -2.03 6.09
C ASP A 20 -16.03 -1.43 6.19
N VAL A 21 -16.40 -0.91 7.38
CA VAL A 21 -17.65 -0.18 7.57
C VAL A 21 -17.67 1.06 6.69
N ASN A 22 -16.61 1.87 6.73
CA ASN A 22 -16.47 3.05 5.88
C ASN A 22 -16.60 2.70 4.39
N ALA A 23 -15.93 1.66 3.92
CA ALA A 23 -16.00 1.25 2.51
C ALA A 23 -17.43 0.86 2.10
N ARG A 24 -18.16 0.12 2.94
CA ARG A 24 -19.52 -0.34 2.60
C ARG A 24 -20.53 0.77 2.39
N GLU A 25 -20.33 1.96 2.96
CA GLU A 25 -21.18 3.13 2.70
C GLU A 25 -21.15 3.55 1.21
N PHE A 26 -20.07 3.21 0.49
CA PHE A 26 -19.89 3.52 -0.93
C PHE A 26 -20.29 2.40 -1.87
N GLN A 27 -20.89 1.31 -1.37
CA GLN A 27 -21.21 0.12 -2.17
C GLN A 27 -22.11 0.42 -3.39
N SER A 28 -23.00 1.40 -3.28
CA SER A 28 -23.93 1.80 -4.34
C SER A 28 -23.27 2.66 -5.43
N THR A 29 -22.19 3.36 -5.10
CA THR A 29 -21.55 4.36 -5.99
C THR A 29 -20.21 3.87 -6.55
N HIS A 30 -19.42 3.14 -5.76
CA HIS A 30 -18.08 2.68 -6.11
C HIS A 30 -17.88 1.18 -5.79
N PRO A 31 -18.72 0.27 -6.32
CA PRO A 31 -18.67 -1.15 -5.94
C PRO A 31 -17.31 -1.82 -6.19
N GLU A 32 -16.59 -1.42 -7.24
CA GLU A 32 -15.24 -1.93 -7.57
C GLU A 32 -14.20 -1.52 -6.52
N ALA A 33 -14.28 -0.27 -6.02
CA ALA A 33 -13.40 0.24 -4.98
C ALA A 33 -13.70 -0.40 -3.62
N VAL A 34 -14.97 -0.61 -3.30
CA VAL A 34 -15.37 -1.31 -2.07
C VAL A 34 -14.82 -2.73 -2.06
N GLU A 35 -14.99 -3.48 -3.15
CA GLU A 35 -14.44 -4.84 -3.25
C GLU A 35 -12.93 -4.86 -3.09
N ALA A 36 -12.22 -3.92 -3.72
CA ALA A 36 -10.78 -3.80 -3.57
C ALA A 36 -10.35 -3.48 -2.12
N ILE A 37 -11.04 -2.57 -1.44
CA ILE A 37 -10.72 -2.25 -0.04
C ILE A 37 -10.92 -3.48 0.85
N LEU A 38 -11.99 -4.23 0.64
CA LEU A 38 -12.32 -5.40 1.45
C LEU A 38 -11.39 -6.61 1.18
N GLN A 39 -10.97 -6.82 -0.07
CA GLN A 39 -10.26 -8.05 -0.47
C GLN A 39 -8.76 -7.87 -0.72
N ARG A 40 -8.30 -6.66 -1.02
CA ARG A 40 -6.92 -6.41 -1.51
C ARG A 40 -6.04 -5.70 -0.49
N HIS A 41 -6.52 -5.60 0.75
CA HIS A 41 -5.69 -5.19 1.87
C HIS A 41 -5.11 -6.38 2.61
N TYR A 42 -3.81 -6.33 2.88
CA TYR A 42 -3.19 -7.09 3.96
C TYR A 42 -2.89 -6.15 5.12
N MET A 43 -3.68 -6.26 6.20
CA MET A 43 -3.63 -5.32 7.32
C MET A 43 -3.80 -3.85 6.84
N ASP A 44 -2.75 -3.04 6.96
CA ASP A 44 -2.66 -1.64 6.54
C ASP A 44 -2.07 -1.46 5.13
N ASN A 45 -1.57 -2.52 4.49
CA ASN A 45 -1.04 -2.45 3.13
C ASN A 45 -2.13 -2.78 2.10
N TYR A 46 -2.31 -1.89 1.13
CA TYR A 46 -3.15 -2.12 -0.04
C TYR A 46 -2.26 -2.47 -1.24
N LEU A 47 -2.57 -3.57 -1.94
CA LEU A 47 -1.84 -3.99 -3.14
C LEU A 47 -2.81 -4.42 -4.22
N ASP A 48 -2.58 -3.97 -5.45
CA ASP A 48 -3.48 -4.25 -6.55
C ASP A 48 -2.77 -4.25 -7.91
N SER A 49 -3.41 -4.83 -8.93
CA SER A 49 -2.87 -4.91 -10.28
C SER A 49 -3.96 -4.75 -11.34
N PHE A 50 -3.60 -4.12 -12.46
CA PHE A 50 -4.54 -3.78 -13.52
C PHE A 50 -3.93 -3.99 -14.90
N PRO A 51 -4.73 -4.34 -15.92
CA PRO A 51 -4.24 -4.53 -17.28
C PRO A 51 -3.92 -3.21 -17.99
N ASN A 52 -4.35 -2.06 -17.45
CA ASN A 52 -4.03 -0.75 -18.01
C ASN A 52 -4.00 0.36 -16.95
N VAL A 53 -3.22 1.40 -17.25
CA VAL A 53 -2.97 2.56 -16.37
C VAL A 53 -4.25 3.35 -16.08
N ASN A 54 -5.19 3.43 -17.01
CA ASN A 54 -6.42 4.20 -16.80
C ASN A 54 -7.34 3.55 -15.76
N GLN A 55 -7.46 2.21 -15.79
CA GLN A 55 -8.17 1.47 -14.75
C GLN A 55 -7.47 1.59 -13.40
N ALA A 56 -6.13 1.44 -13.37
CA ALA A 56 -5.36 1.63 -12.14
C ALA A 56 -5.57 3.03 -11.55
N ARG A 57 -5.48 4.08 -12.38
CA ARG A 57 -5.67 5.47 -11.94
C ARG A 57 -7.07 5.70 -11.37
N LYS A 58 -8.11 5.23 -12.05
CA LYS A 58 -9.50 5.33 -11.57
C LYS A 58 -9.63 4.63 -10.22
N GLN A 59 -9.14 3.39 -10.12
CA GLN A 59 -9.24 2.62 -8.88
C GLN A 59 -8.52 3.32 -7.72
N ILE A 60 -7.28 3.77 -7.94
CA ILE A 60 -6.49 4.47 -6.92
C ILE A 60 -7.25 5.70 -6.44
N GLN A 61 -7.84 6.47 -7.35
CA GLN A 61 -8.60 7.67 -7.01
C GLN A 61 -9.85 7.35 -6.19
N ASP A 62 -10.61 6.33 -6.57
CA ASP A 62 -11.82 5.92 -5.86
C ASP A 62 -11.47 5.40 -4.45
N VAL A 63 -10.45 4.55 -4.34
CA VAL A 63 -9.96 4.03 -3.06
C VAL A 63 -9.44 5.16 -2.17
N PHE A 64 -8.68 6.11 -2.72
CA PHE A 64 -8.19 7.28 -2.01
C PHE A 64 -9.34 8.11 -1.42
N ASN A 65 -10.36 8.39 -2.22
CA ASN A 65 -11.50 9.20 -1.79
C ASN A 65 -12.30 8.50 -0.68
N ILE A 66 -12.56 7.20 -0.83
CA ILE A 66 -13.28 6.43 0.19
C ILE A 66 -12.50 6.42 1.51
N HIS A 67 -11.19 6.18 1.48
CA HIS A 67 -10.38 6.22 2.70
C HIS A 67 -10.34 7.61 3.33
N ALA A 68 -10.18 8.66 2.51
CA ALA A 68 -10.14 10.05 2.99
C ALA A 68 -11.45 10.46 3.68
N ASP A 69 -12.61 10.02 3.16
CA ASP A 69 -13.92 10.27 3.79
C ASP A 69 -14.01 9.64 5.19
N GLY A 70 -13.42 8.45 5.35
CA GLY A 70 -13.28 7.78 6.65
C GLY A 70 -12.17 8.34 7.56
N GLY A 71 -11.48 9.41 7.15
CA GLY A 71 -10.35 10.00 7.87
C GLY A 71 -9.04 9.20 7.78
N PHE A 72 -8.94 8.25 6.86
CA PHE A 72 -7.72 7.49 6.60
C PHE A 72 -6.90 8.20 5.52
N GLN A 73 -5.62 8.45 5.81
CA GLN A 73 -4.68 8.96 4.82
C GLN A 73 -3.79 7.82 4.32
N MET A 74 -4.00 7.42 3.06
CA MET A 74 -3.10 6.47 2.40
C MET A 74 -1.77 7.14 2.04
N CYS A 75 -0.66 6.46 2.29
CA CYS A 75 0.69 6.96 2.09
C CYS A 75 1.58 5.86 1.50
N SER A 76 2.80 6.21 1.10
CA SER A 76 3.81 5.28 0.59
C SER A 76 3.36 4.51 -0.66
N TRP A 77 2.80 5.24 -1.63
CA TRP A 77 2.39 4.64 -2.90
C TRP A 77 3.59 4.34 -3.81
N LEU A 78 3.52 3.19 -4.46
CA LEU A 78 4.48 2.71 -5.43
C LEU A 78 3.76 2.05 -6.61
N THR A 79 4.32 2.19 -7.82
CA THR A 79 3.80 1.57 -9.04
C THR A 79 4.93 1.29 -10.02
N ASN A 80 4.75 0.26 -10.84
CA ASN A 80 5.64 -0.07 -11.95
C ASN A 80 5.45 0.83 -13.19
N ASP A 81 4.41 1.69 -13.22
CA ASP A 81 4.16 2.62 -14.32
C ASP A 81 4.70 4.04 -14.00
N PRO A 82 5.69 4.55 -14.76
CA PRO A 82 6.30 5.85 -14.48
C PRO A 82 5.34 7.05 -14.59
N ASP A 83 4.34 6.97 -15.48
CA ASP A 83 3.41 8.08 -15.70
C ASP A 83 2.33 8.13 -14.62
N LEU A 84 1.90 6.96 -14.13
CA LEU A 84 1.09 6.86 -12.94
C LEU A 84 1.84 7.33 -11.70
N MET A 85 3.14 7.00 -11.58
CA MET A 85 3.96 7.48 -10.47
C MET A 85 4.09 9.02 -10.45
N LYS A 86 4.24 9.66 -11.61
CA LYS A 86 4.25 11.14 -11.73
C LYS A 86 2.91 11.77 -11.37
N TRP A 87 1.81 11.09 -11.63
CA TRP A 87 0.46 11.57 -11.34
C TRP A 87 0.15 11.56 -9.84
N ILE A 88 0.67 10.58 -9.08
CA ILE A 88 0.49 10.52 -7.62
C ILE A 88 1.21 11.72 -6.96
N PRO A 89 0.60 12.44 -6.00
CA PRO A 89 1.25 13.56 -5.31
C PRO A 89 2.57 13.15 -4.63
N PRO A 90 3.65 13.96 -4.72
CA PRO A 90 4.96 13.63 -4.14
C PRO A 90 4.91 13.23 -2.65
N ASP A 91 4.11 13.91 -1.85
CA ASP A 91 4.00 13.67 -0.40
C ASP A 91 3.36 12.32 -0.04
N LEU A 92 2.71 11.67 -1.01
CA LEU A 92 2.05 10.37 -0.83
C LEU A 92 2.88 9.22 -1.41
N ARG A 93 3.97 9.50 -2.13
CA ARG A 93 4.83 8.49 -2.75
C ARG A 93 5.73 7.83 -1.70
N THR A 94 6.16 6.60 -1.98
CA THR A 94 7.19 5.94 -1.17
C THR A 94 8.47 6.76 -1.17
N ASP A 95 8.91 7.13 0.03
CA ASP A 95 10.16 7.84 0.25
C ASP A 95 11.34 6.90 -0.09
N PRO A 96 12.22 7.27 -1.05
CA PRO A 96 13.39 6.46 -1.40
C PRO A 96 14.28 6.18 -0.18
N ASP A 97 14.37 7.11 0.76
CA ASP A 97 15.23 7.00 1.95
C ASP A 97 14.59 6.17 3.07
N LYS A 98 13.27 5.94 3.03
CA LYS A 98 12.56 5.02 3.94
C LYS A 98 12.41 3.61 3.39
N SER A 99 12.89 3.33 2.17
CA SER A 99 13.12 1.95 1.76
C SER A 99 14.23 1.38 2.64
N LEU A 100 13.83 0.69 3.70
CA LEU A 100 14.76 0.08 4.65
C LEU A 100 15.66 -0.92 3.90
N ASP A 101 16.85 -0.42 3.59
CA ASP A 101 18.15 -1.09 3.50
C ASP A 101 18.53 -1.88 2.23
N PHE A 102 19.38 -1.17 1.48
CA PHE A 102 20.70 -1.48 0.89
C PHE A 102 20.85 -1.70 -0.63
N GLU A 103 21.68 -0.81 -1.19
CA GLU A 103 22.35 -0.73 -2.50
C GLU A 103 21.56 -0.17 -3.72
N ILE A 104 21.86 1.10 -4.00
CA ILE A 104 21.82 1.82 -5.28
C ILE A 104 20.70 1.37 -6.25
N GLY A 105 19.53 1.99 -6.11
CA GLY A 105 18.49 1.99 -7.14
C GLY A 105 17.08 1.96 -6.57
N LEU A 106 16.39 3.11 -6.65
CA LEU A 106 14.95 3.37 -6.41
C LEU A 106 14.30 2.81 -5.10
N PRO A 107 13.19 3.41 -4.62
CA PRO A 107 12.52 2.91 -3.42
C PRO A 107 12.03 1.46 -3.62
N GLN A 108 12.48 0.53 -2.79
CA GLN A 108 11.97 -0.85 -2.73
C GLN A 108 10.96 -1.00 -1.59
N GLU A 109 9.79 -1.59 -1.89
CA GLU A 109 8.79 -1.90 -0.87
C GLU A 109 8.95 -3.34 -0.37
N ARG A 110 8.83 -3.54 0.96
CA ARG A 110 8.87 -4.88 1.58
C ARG A 110 7.47 -5.40 1.80
N ILE A 111 7.14 -6.52 1.16
CA ILE A 111 5.86 -7.24 1.36
C ILE A 111 6.19 -8.60 1.96
N LEU A 112 5.83 -8.82 3.22
CA LEU A 112 6.02 -10.11 3.91
C LEU A 112 7.48 -10.64 3.89
N GLY A 113 8.47 -9.74 3.85
CA GLY A 113 9.90 -10.09 3.77
C GLY A 113 10.46 -10.23 2.34
N LEU A 114 9.60 -10.18 1.32
CA LEU A 114 9.98 -10.03 -0.08
C LEU A 114 10.16 -8.55 -0.41
N LYS A 115 10.96 -8.26 -1.42
CA LYS A 115 11.18 -6.92 -1.98
C LYS A 115 10.58 -6.86 -3.38
N TRP A 116 9.70 -5.91 -3.66
CA TRP A 116 9.23 -5.69 -5.03
C TRP A 116 10.13 -4.67 -5.74
N ASP A 117 10.63 -5.01 -6.93
CA ASP A 117 11.25 -4.06 -7.86
C ASP A 117 10.22 -3.60 -8.89
N PRO A 118 9.74 -2.34 -8.81
CA PRO A 118 8.74 -1.83 -9.72
C PRO A 118 9.24 -1.70 -11.17
N ASN A 119 10.56 -1.57 -11.39
CA ASN A 119 11.07 -1.35 -12.76
C ASN A 119 10.99 -2.62 -13.61
N SER A 120 11.32 -3.75 -13.00
CA SER A 120 11.24 -5.06 -13.65
C SER A 120 9.93 -5.79 -13.39
N ASP A 121 9.12 -5.28 -12.46
CA ASP A 121 7.90 -5.91 -11.95
C ASP A 121 8.14 -7.32 -11.40
N VAL A 122 9.19 -7.45 -10.58
CA VAL A 122 9.64 -8.73 -10.01
C VAL A 122 9.70 -8.67 -8.49
N LEU A 123 9.19 -9.72 -7.85
CA LEU A 123 9.43 -9.98 -6.43
C LEU A 123 10.80 -10.63 -6.24
N THR A 124 11.59 -10.05 -5.35
CA THR A 124 12.96 -10.44 -5.02
C THR A 124 13.10 -10.65 -3.51
N PHE A 125 14.23 -11.19 -3.07
CA PHE A 125 14.56 -11.33 -1.66
C PHE A 125 16.02 -10.93 -1.44
N ASN A 126 16.33 -10.37 -0.28
CA ASN A 126 17.71 -10.05 0.07
C ASN A 126 18.41 -11.29 0.62
N LEU A 127 19.48 -11.72 -0.06
CA LEU A 127 20.33 -12.84 0.34
C LEU A 127 21.43 -12.46 1.34
N LYS A 128 21.60 -11.16 1.66
CA LYS A 128 22.50 -10.72 2.73
C LYS A 128 21.88 -11.08 4.08
N PHE A 129 22.23 -12.25 4.59
CA PHE A 129 21.84 -12.69 5.93
C PHE A 129 22.68 -11.93 6.97
N HIS A 130 22.22 -10.76 7.42
CA HIS A 130 22.88 -9.96 8.46
C HIS A 130 22.98 -10.64 9.85
N LYS A 131 22.58 -11.91 9.97
CA LYS A 131 22.54 -12.68 11.23
C LYS A 131 23.15 -14.09 11.09
N VAL A 132 23.86 -14.37 10.00
CA VAL A 132 24.58 -15.63 9.84
C VAL A 132 26.06 -15.27 9.79
N ASP A 133 26.83 -15.80 10.74
CA ASP A 133 28.28 -15.63 10.74
C ASP A 133 28.86 -16.22 9.45
N GLU A 134 29.84 -15.53 8.85
CA GLU A 134 30.58 -16.06 7.70
C GLU A 134 31.31 -17.35 8.12
N ALA A 135 31.21 -18.39 7.27
CA ALA A 135 31.79 -19.71 7.52
C ALA A 135 33.31 -19.75 7.30
#